data_AF-A0A2N1J4R5-F1
#
_entry.id   AF-A0A2N1J4R5-F1
#
_cell.length_a   1.000
_cell.length_b   1.000
_cell.length_c   1.000
_cell.angle_alpha   90.00
_cell.angle_beta   90.00
_cell.angle_gamma   90.00
#
_symmetry.space_group_name_H-M   'P 1'
#
loop_
_entity.id
_entity.type
_entity.pdbx_description
1 polymer ?
#
loop_
_entity_poly.entity_id
_entity_poly.type
_entity_poly.pdbx_seq_one_letter_code
_entity_poly.pdbx_strand_id
1 'polypeptide(L)'
;MSFFKRIKKALGWEIRSTKPDYDLNPLIYSQLKPFRLPLILIQVILMVGTLGYVYIEDYPIMKAIFQSAYTFTTTGFGALNEANFSNQGIIFTVTLMLSGFAVLTFSVGILINTISNGTLFKLLKERKMLYKIARLRRHFVIFHHNEYTAQLARQFRQNHVPFVVVDSRDDIEQIAKEYNYPYYVKEEPYKEIAFLKSHLSSAKGAISLSKNISDNITLIASVRLYEKELGRSPYLIISNAETQNDKVRLKKLGADKVVAPPSLMAKRVSAMAIRPDMENVLEEFLYKKDTPIDMEEAFVGEESWAVDKQIQDLHLRDRMKVSIIGITESNGKFIQMPKGTTVIRANCKLLLVGSQKGISKSKRILSYSQKPKDI
;
A
#
# COMPACT_ATOMS: atom_id res chain seq x y z
N MET A 1 -9.10 2.67 27.90
CA MET A 1 -7.80 2.28 27.30
C MET A 1 -6.94 1.61 28.35
N SER A 2 -6.42 0.41 28.10
CA SER A 2 -5.57 -0.33 29.06
C SER A 2 -4.30 0.44 29.41
N PHE A 3 -3.90 0.42 30.69
CA PHE A 3 -2.71 1.05 31.27
C PHE A 3 -1.43 0.80 30.46
N PHE A 4 -1.26 -0.42 29.95
CA PHE A 4 -0.13 -0.81 29.08
C PHE A 4 -0.08 -0.02 27.76
N LYS A 5 -1.22 0.38 27.21
CA LYS A 5 -1.29 1.15 25.96
C LYS A 5 -0.81 2.59 26.17
N ARG A 6 -1.00 3.15 27.36
CA ARG A 6 -0.50 4.49 27.75
C ARG A 6 1.02 4.49 27.95
N ILE A 7 1.58 3.49 28.63
CA ILE A 7 3.03 3.36 28.82
C ILE A 7 3.75 3.15 27.48
N LYS A 8 3.24 2.29 26.61
CA LYS A 8 3.84 2.07 25.27
C LYS A 8 3.78 3.32 24.39
N LYS A 9 2.69 4.10 24.48
CA LYS A 9 2.57 5.39 23.78
C LYS A 9 3.55 6.43 24.34
N ALA A 10 3.75 6.47 25.65
CA ALA A 10 4.71 7.37 26.32
C ALA A 10 6.17 7.03 25.99
N LEU A 11 6.49 5.74 25.78
CA LEU A 11 7.83 5.26 25.40
C LEU A 11 8.13 5.33 23.90
N GLY A 12 7.23 5.89 23.08
CA GLY A 12 7.39 5.91 21.62
C GLY A 12 7.42 4.51 20.97
N TRP A 13 6.99 3.48 21.69
CA TRP A 13 6.91 2.12 21.16
C TRP A 13 5.72 2.00 20.21
N GLU A 14 6.07 2.14 18.94
CA GLU A 14 5.25 1.89 17.78
C GLU A 14 4.62 0.47 17.90
N ILE A 15 3.33 0.42 18.28
CA ILE A 15 2.59 -0.82 18.54
C ILE A 15 2.60 -1.68 17.26
N ARG A 16 3.27 -2.84 17.30
CA ARG A 16 3.18 -3.86 16.25
C ARG A 16 1.79 -4.48 16.29
N SER A 17 0.81 -3.87 15.64
CA SER A 17 -0.45 -4.57 15.34
C SER A 17 -0.19 -5.52 14.19
N THR A 18 -0.31 -6.82 14.43
CA THR A 18 -0.33 -7.83 13.36
C THR A 18 -1.74 -8.05 12.80
N LYS A 19 -2.73 -7.35 13.36
CA LYS A 19 -4.13 -7.44 12.99
C LYS A 19 -4.50 -6.27 12.08
N PRO A 20 -5.25 -6.52 10.99
CA PRO A 20 -5.79 -5.45 10.15
C PRO A 20 -6.69 -4.50 10.94
N ASP A 21 -6.72 -3.23 10.52
CA ASP A 21 -7.61 -2.23 11.10
C ASP A 21 -9.09 -2.48 10.70
N TYR A 22 -9.32 -3.13 9.56
CA TYR A 22 -10.65 -3.53 9.10
C TYR A 22 -10.89 -5.04 9.30
N ASP A 23 -11.95 -5.41 10.02
CA ASP A 23 -12.31 -6.81 10.24
C ASP A 23 -13.35 -7.33 9.23
N LEU A 24 -12.94 -8.30 8.42
CA LEU A 24 -13.81 -9.02 7.47
C LEU A 24 -14.61 -10.16 8.12
N ASN A 25 -14.34 -10.54 9.37
CA ASN A 25 -15.01 -11.67 10.02
C ASN A 25 -16.54 -11.54 10.02
N PRO A 26 -17.18 -10.39 10.31
CA PRO A 26 -18.64 -10.27 10.27
C PRO A 26 -19.23 -10.58 8.89
N LEU A 27 -18.57 -10.13 7.83
CA LEU A 27 -18.95 -10.40 6.44
C LEU A 27 -18.75 -11.87 6.06
N ILE A 28 -17.67 -12.50 6.56
CA ILE A 28 -17.43 -13.93 6.36
C ILE A 28 -18.51 -14.75 7.09
N TYR A 29 -18.83 -14.41 8.35
CA TYR A 29 -19.87 -15.10 9.11
C TYR A 29 -21.26 -14.90 8.51
N SER A 30 -21.55 -13.75 7.89
CA SER A 30 -22.83 -13.56 7.20
C SER A 30 -23.01 -14.51 6.02
N GLN A 31 -21.93 -14.87 5.31
CA GLN A 31 -21.97 -15.88 4.24
C GLN A 31 -22.24 -17.29 4.78
N LEU A 32 -21.99 -17.55 6.07
CA LEU A 32 -22.23 -18.85 6.69
C LEU A 32 -23.63 -18.97 7.32
N LYS A 33 -24.37 -17.86 7.46
CA LYS A 33 -25.74 -17.86 8.00
C LYS A 33 -26.69 -18.85 7.29
N PRO A 34 -26.66 -19.03 5.96
CA PRO A 34 -27.54 -19.98 5.27
C PRO A 34 -27.40 -21.42 5.77
N PHE A 35 -26.23 -21.84 6.25
CA PHE A 35 -26.00 -23.21 6.77
C PHE A 35 -26.68 -23.47 8.12
N ARG A 36 -27.09 -22.42 8.84
CA ARG A 36 -27.67 -22.56 10.17
C ARG A 36 -28.96 -23.39 10.14
N LEU A 37 -29.87 -23.10 9.23
CA LEU A 37 -31.17 -23.79 9.15
C LEU A 37 -31.02 -25.29 8.80
N PRO A 38 -30.29 -25.67 7.74
CA PRO A 38 -29.95 -27.07 7.46
C PRO A 38 -29.36 -27.83 8.65
N LEU A 39 -28.36 -27.25 9.32
CA LEU A 39 -27.72 -27.89 10.47
C LEU A 39 -28.69 -28.12 11.62
N ILE A 40 -29.56 -27.15 11.91
CA ILE A 40 -30.60 -27.31 12.94
C ILE A 40 -31.59 -28.40 12.55
N LEU A 41 -32.08 -28.41 11.30
CA LEU A 41 -33.04 -29.41 10.83
C LEU A 41 -32.47 -30.83 10.89
N ILE A 42 -31.21 -31.02 10.49
CA ILE A 42 -30.51 -32.31 10.59
C ILE A 42 -30.51 -32.80 12.05
N GLN A 43 -30.12 -31.94 12.99
CA GLN A 43 -30.06 -32.31 14.42
C GLN A 43 -31.44 -32.64 14.98
N VAL A 44 -32.45 -31.83 14.66
CA VAL A 44 -33.83 -32.06 15.11
C VAL A 44 -34.39 -33.38 14.56
N ILE A 45 -34.21 -33.64 13.26
CA ILE A 45 -34.72 -34.88 12.65
C ILE A 45 -34.00 -36.10 13.21
N LEU A 46 -32.69 -36.04 13.43
CA LEU A 46 -31.95 -37.15 14.06
C LEU A 46 -32.40 -37.40 15.50
N MET A 47 -32.69 -36.34 16.27
CA MET A 47 -33.26 -36.48 17.62
C MET A 47 -34.65 -37.10 17.58
N VAL A 48 -35.54 -36.63 16.70
CA VAL A 48 -36.89 -37.18 16.52
C VAL A 48 -36.82 -38.63 16.06
N GLY A 49 -35.93 -38.95 15.11
CA GLY A 49 -35.61 -40.29 14.66
C GLY A 49 -35.24 -41.20 15.84
N THR A 50 -34.26 -40.76 16.63
CA THR A 50 -33.71 -41.52 17.74
C THR A 50 -34.79 -41.79 18.79
N LEU A 51 -35.53 -40.76 19.19
CA LEU A 51 -36.62 -40.92 20.16
C LEU A 51 -37.73 -41.83 19.61
N GLY A 52 -38.08 -41.70 18.33
CA GLY A 52 -39.10 -42.56 17.72
C GLY A 52 -38.74 -44.04 17.79
N TYR A 53 -37.50 -44.43 17.46
CA TYR A 53 -37.10 -45.83 17.57
C TYR A 53 -36.95 -46.32 19.02
N VAL A 54 -36.60 -45.44 19.98
CA VAL A 54 -36.60 -45.80 21.41
C VAL A 54 -38.02 -46.09 21.89
N TYR A 55 -39.02 -45.31 21.48
CA TYR A 55 -40.39 -45.44 22.00
C TYR A 55 -41.28 -46.41 21.22
N ILE A 56 -41.08 -46.56 19.91
CA ILE A 56 -41.95 -47.37 19.03
C ILE A 56 -41.43 -48.80 18.92
N GLU A 57 -40.11 -48.97 18.87
CA GLU A 57 -39.45 -50.26 18.61
C GLU A 57 -38.58 -50.73 19.80
N ASP A 58 -38.66 -50.04 20.95
CA ASP A 58 -37.93 -50.36 22.20
C ASP A 58 -36.40 -50.49 22.02
N TYR A 59 -35.82 -49.72 21.09
CA TYR A 59 -34.39 -49.79 20.83
C TYR A 59 -33.58 -49.15 21.97
N PRO A 60 -32.49 -49.79 22.42
CA PRO A 60 -31.47 -49.12 23.20
C PRO A 60 -30.98 -47.87 22.45
N ILE A 61 -30.74 -46.76 23.18
CA ILE A 61 -30.42 -45.44 22.61
C ILE A 61 -29.35 -45.51 21.51
N MET A 62 -28.28 -46.27 21.72
CA MET A 62 -27.20 -46.40 20.72
C MET A 62 -27.66 -47.08 19.42
N LYS A 63 -28.54 -48.08 19.50
CA LYS A 63 -29.14 -48.73 18.33
C LYS A 63 -30.12 -47.79 17.63
N ALA A 64 -30.90 -47.01 18.39
CA ALA A 64 -31.81 -46.01 17.83
C ALA A 64 -31.08 -44.86 17.11
N ILE A 65 -29.96 -44.37 17.67
CA ILE A 65 -29.09 -43.39 17.00
C ILE A 65 -28.55 -43.98 15.69
N PHE A 66 -28.06 -45.21 15.74
CA PHE A 66 -27.52 -45.90 14.57
C PHE A 66 -28.59 -46.07 13.48
N GLN A 67 -29.77 -46.62 13.83
CA GLN A 67 -30.94 -46.73 12.96
C GLN A 67 -31.30 -45.38 12.33
N SER A 68 -31.41 -44.34 13.15
CA SER A 68 -31.80 -43.00 12.70
C SER A 68 -30.80 -42.42 11.71
N ALA A 69 -29.50 -42.58 11.99
CA ALA A 69 -28.43 -42.08 11.14
C ALA A 69 -28.46 -42.72 9.75
N TYR A 70 -28.45 -44.06 9.64
CA TYR A 70 -28.44 -44.69 8.30
C TYR A 70 -29.77 -44.60 7.57
N THR A 71 -30.88 -44.41 8.30
CA THR A 71 -32.19 -44.12 7.70
C THR A 71 -32.19 -42.70 7.12
N PHE A 72 -31.72 -41.73 7.90
CA PHE A 72 -31.63 -40.32 7.51
C PHE A 72 -30.69 -40.10 6.33
N THR A 73 -29.52 -40.77 6.33
CA THR A 73 -28.55 -40.72 5.22
C THR A 73 -28.93 -41.58 4.02
N THR A 74 -30.14 -42.15 4.01
CA THR A 74 -30.66 -43.01 2.92
C THR A 74 -29.76 -44.21 2.60
N THR A 75 -28.98 -44.69 3.58
CA THR A 75 -28.07 -45.81 3.40
C THR A 75 -28.77 -47.15 3.59
N GLY A 76 -29.65 -47.24 4.58
CA GLY A 76 -30.59 -48.37 4.73
C GLY A 76 -29.94 -49.75 4.90
N PHE A 77 -29.05 -49.93 5.88
CA PHE A 77 -28.30 -51.19 6.04
C PHE A 77 -29.13 -52.44 6.35
N GLY A 78 -30.34 -52.29 6.90
CA GLY A 78 -31.10 -53.48 7.33
C GLY A 78 -30.44 -54.21 8.52
N ALA A 79 -29.72 -53.48 9.38
CA ALA A 79 -28.80 -54.05 10.36
C ALA A 79 -29.45 -54.36 11.72
N LEU A 80 -30.67 -53.91 11.95
CA LEU A 80 -31.35 -53.97 13.24
C LEU A 80 -32.75 -54.54 13.05
N ASN A 81 -32.85 -55.86 12.82
CA ASN A 81 -34.06 -56.67 12.83
C ASN A 81 -35.33 -56.00 12.25
N GLU A 82 -35.21 -55.24 11.16
CA GLU A 82 -36.29 -54.43 10.61
C GLU A 82 -37.48 -55.27 10.11
N ALA A 83 -37.26 -56.58 9.89
CA ALA A 83 -38.31 -57.54 9.56
C ALA A 83 -39.40 -57.67 10.64
N ASN A 84 -39.10 -57.29 11.89
CA ASN A 84 -40.02 -57.38 13.02
C ASN A 84 -40.64 -56.03 13.40
N PHE A 85 -40.48 -55.00 12.58
CA PHE A 85 -41.04 -53.68 12.88
C PHE A 85 -42.56 -53.72 13.00
N SER A 86 -43.06 -52.97 13.98
CA SER A 86 -44.48 -52.72 14.11
C SER A 86 -45.00 -51.93 12.90
N ASN A 87 -46.31 -52.03 12.61
CA ASN A 87 -46.93 -51.22 11.55
C ASN A 87 -46.71 -49.71 11.76
N GLN A 88 -46.62 -49.27 13.03
CA GLN A 88 -46.34 -47.89 13.40
C GLN A 88 -44.87 -47.53 13.11
N GLY A 89 -43.92 -48.41 13.43
CA GLY A 89 -42.49 -48.24 13.14
C GLY A 89 -42.19 -48.19 11.65
N ILE A 90 -42.90 -48.96 10.82
CA ILE A 90 -42.79 -48.89 9.36
C ILE A 90 -43.20 -47.51 8.84
N ILE A 91 -44.38 -47.01 9.23
CA ILE A 91 -44.87 -45.69 8.81
C ILE A 91 -43.93 -44.57 9.29
N PHE A 92 -43.44 -44.69 10.53
CA PHE A 92 -42.46 -43.77 11.10
C PHE A 92 -41.16 -43.75 10.28
N THR A 93 -40.62 -44.93 9.98
CA THR A 93 -39.39 -45.10 9.19
C THR A 93 -39.54 -44.48 7.80
N VAL A 94 -40.65 -44.73 7.10
CA VAL A 94 -40.93 -44.13 5.78
C VAL A 94 -40.98 -42.60 5.87
N THR A 95 -41.65 -42.07 6.89
CA THR A 95 -41.74 -40.61 7.11
C THR A 95 -40.37 -40.00 7.41
N LEU A 96 -39.54 -40.69 8.21
CA LEU A 96 -38.18 -40.28 8.53
C LEU A 96 -37.28 -40.30 7.29
N MET A 97 -37.40 -41.32 6.43
CA MET A 97 -36.68 -41.40 5.16
C MET A 97 -37.03 -40.24 4.22
N LEU A 98 -38.32 -39.96 4.01
CA LEU A 98 -38.77 -38.85 3.16
C LEU A 98 -38.31 -37.49 3.71
N SER A 99 -38.44 -37.29 5.01
CA SER A 99 -38.01 -36.06 5.69
C SER A 99 -36.48 -35.90 5.62
N GLY A 100 -35.74 -36.97 5.85
CA GLY A 100 -34.28 -37.00 5.76
C GLY A 100 -33.78 -36.66 4.36
N PHE A 101 -34.37 -37.30 3.34
CA PHE A 101 -34.06 -37.01 1.94
C PHE A 101 -34.36 -35.54 1.57
N ALA A 102 -35.51 -35.00 2.00
CA ALA A 102 -35.87 -33.61 1.75
C ALA A 102 -34.86 -32.64 2.38
N VAL A 103 -34.49 -32.85 3.64
CA VAL A 103 -33.52 -31.99 4.35
C VAL A 103 -32.12 -32.12 3.77
N LEU A 104 -31.66 -33.32 3.42
CA LEU A 104 -30.35 -33.50 2.77
C LEU A 104 -30.31 -32.81 1.41
N THR A 105 -31.33 -32.97 0.57
CA THR A 105 -31.43 -32.32 -0.74
C THR A 105 -31.41 -30.80 -0.59
N PHE A 106 -32.20 -30.26 0.35
CA PHE A 106 -32.21 -28.83 0.66
C PHE A 106 -30.83 -28.33 1.15
N SER A 107 -30.16 -29.11 2.01
CA SER A 107 -28.82 -28.79 2.54
C SER A 107 -27.78 -28.70 1.42
N VAL A 108 -27.80 -29.66 0.49
CA VAL A 108 -26.93 -29.67 -0.70
C VAL A 108 -27.21 -28.46 -1.59
N GLY A 109 -28.49 -28.10 -1.79
CA GLY A 109 -28.86 -26.89 -2.53
C GLY A 109 -28.26 -25.61 -1.96
N ILE A 110 -28.32 -25.43 -0.63
CA ILE A 110 -27.69 -24.28 0.05
C ILE A 110 -26.17 -24.30 -0.08
N LEU A 111 -25.54 -25.48 0.03
CA LEU A 111 -24.10 -25.64 -0.13
C LEU A 111 -23.67 -25.22 -1.54
N ILE A 112 -24.34 -25.74 -2.59
CA ILE A 112 -24.06 -25.40 -3.99
C ILE A 112 -24.24 -23.90 -4.22
N ASN A 113 -25.37 -23.32 -3.78
CA ASN A 113 -25.61 -21.89 -3.94
C ASN A 113 -24.50 -21.04 -3.30
N THR A 114 -24.09 -21.39 -2.07
CA THR A 114 -23.07 -20.61 -1.35
C THR A 114 -21.68 -20.72 -1.98
N ILE A 115 -21.31 -21.91 -2.47
CA ILE A 115 -20.02 -22.15 -3.14
C ILE A 115 -20.00 -21.49 -4.52
N SER A 116 -21.07 -21.66 -5.31
CA SER A 116 -21.19 -21.14 -6.68
C SER A 116 -21.09 -19.62 -6.75
N ASN A 117 -21.62 -18.92 -5.74
CA ASN A 117 -21.52 -17.46 -5.65
C ASN A 117 -20.06 -16.95 -5.54
N GLY A 118 -19.11 -17.79 -5.09
CA GLY A 118 -17.68 -17.46 -4.99
C GLY A 118 -17.32 -16.36 -3.99
N THR A 119 -18.30 -15.69 -3.39
CA THR A 119 -18.13 -14.57 -2.46
C THR A 119 -17.31 -14.94 -1.23
N LEU A 120 -17.55 -16.13 -0.66
CA LEU A 120 -16.79 -16.60 0.51
C LEU A 120 -15.28 -16.72 0.20
N PHE A 121 -14.93 -17.31 -0.94
CA PHE A 121 -13.53 -17.42 -1.36
C PHE A 121 -12.90 -16.06 -1.65
N LYS A 122 -13.64 -15.13 -2.26
CA LYS A 122 -13.19 -13.74 -2.46
C LYS A 122 -12.89 -13.05 -1.12
N LEU A 123 -13.78 -13.16 -0.14
CA LEU A 123 -13.59 -12.57 1.20
C LEU A 123 -12.43 -13.20 1.97
N LEU A 124 -12.25 -14.52 1.90
CA LEU A 124 -11.12 -15.20 2.55
C LEU A 124 -9.78 -14.78 1.93
N LYS A 125 -9.73 -14.60 0.62
CA LYS A 125 -8.56 -14.09 -0.09
C LYS A 125 -8.27 -12.64 0.27
N GLU A 126 -9.29 -11.79 0.31
CA GLU A 126 -9.16 -10.40 0.75
C GLU A 126 -8.64 -10.33 2.18
N ARG A 127 -9.18 -11.15 3.10
CA ARG A 127 -8.69 -11.28 4.47
C ARG A 127 -7.19 -11.60 4.48
N LYS A 128 -6.74 -12.60 3.72
CA LYS A 128 -5.31 -12.93 3.62
C LYS A 128 -4.47 -11.74 3.15
N MET A 129 -4.97 -10.94 2.21
CA MET A 129 -4.31 -9.71 1.76
C MET A 129 -4.22 -8.66 2.87
N LEU A 130 -5.32 -8.39 3.58
CA LEU A 130 -5.36 -7.43 4.69
C LEU A 130 -4.36 -7.79 5.79
N TYR A 131 -4.21 -9.07 6.14
CA TYR A 131 -3.20 -9.51 7.11
C TYR A 131 -1.76 -9.29 6.65
N LYS A 132 -1.50 -9.31 5.33
CA LYS A 132 -0.18 -8.93 4.80
C LYS A 132 0.02 -7.42 4.86
N ILE A 133 -1.00 -6.64 4.50
CA ILE A 133 -0.97 -5.17 4.54
C ILE A 133 -0.78 -4.65 5.97
N ALA A 134 -1.41 -5.29 6.97
CA ALA A 134 -1.29 -4.94 8.39
C ALA A 134 0.17 -5.01 8.90
N ARG A 135 1.07 -5.73 8.22
CA ARG A 135 2.49 -5.83 8.58
C ARG A 135 3.35 -4.71 8.01
N LEU A 136 2.81 -3.94 7.06
CA LEU A 136 3.51 -2.84 6.42
C LEU A 136 3.66 -1.66 7.39
N ARG A 137 4.79 -0.96 7.27
CA ARG A 137 5.08 0.25 8.05
C ARG A 137 5.79 1.25 7.17
N ARG A 138 5.52 2.54 7.40
CA ARG A 138 6.11 3.63 6.63
C ARG A 138 5.98 3.42 5.12
N HIS A 139 4.93 2.69 4.70
CA HIS A 139 4.58 2.45 3.31
C HIS A 139 3.83 3.63 2.72
N PHE A 140 3.66 3.64 1.41
CA PHE A 140 2.78 4.58 0.74
C PHE A 140 1.46 3.91 0.38
N VAL A 141 0.36 4.66 0.47
CA VAL A 141 -0.91 4.26 -0.11
C VAL A 141 -1.10 5.05 -1.39
N ILE A 142 -1.19 4.33 -2.51
CA ILE A 142 -1.41 4.90 -3.84
C ILE A 142 -2.88 4.74 -4.17
N PHE A 143 -3.58 5.85 -4.34
CA PHE A 143 -5.00 5.88 -4.66
C PHE A 143 -5.19 6.11 -6.16
N HIS A 144 -6.17 5.41 -6.72
CA HIS A 144 -6.52 5.38 -8.14
C HIS A 144 -5.44 4.76 -9.03
N HIS A 145 -5.75 3.61 -9.64
CA HIS A 145 -4.94 3.04 -10.69
C HIS A 145 -5.13 3.79 -12.01
N ASN A 146 -4.01 4.19 -12.62
CA ASN A 146 -3.93 4.76 -13.96
C ASN A 146 -2.51 4.62 -14.52
N GLU A 147 -2.24 5.23 -15.68
CA GLU A 147 -0.95 5.12 -16.35
C GLU A 147 0.19 5.70 -15.51
N TYR A 148 -0.06 6.79 -14.77
CA TYR A 148 0.93 7.39 -13.88
C TYR A 148 1.20 6.53 -12.64
N THR A 149 0.14 6.05 -11.97
CA THR A 149 0.32 5.23 -10.76
C THR A 149 0.89 3.85 -11.06
N ALA A 150 0.65 3.30 -12.26
CA ALA A 150 1.31 2.10 -12.74
C ALA A 150 2.83 2.26 -12.85
N GLN A 151 3.29 3.35 -13.47
CA GLN A 151 4.72 3.65 -13.58
C GLN A 151 5.34 3.95 -12.21
N LEU A 152 4.62 4.68 -11.35
CA LEU A 152 5.05 4.92 -9.97
C LEU A 152 5.22 3.61 -9.19
N ALA A 153 4.25 2.71 -9.27
CA ALA A 153 4.29 1.41 -8.62
C ALA A 153 5.48 0.57 -9.12
N ARG A 154 5.78 0.60 -10.43
CA ARG A 154 6.98 -0.04 -11.00
C ARG A 154 8.26 0.53 -10.39
N GLN A 155 8.40 1.85 -10.30
CA GLN A 155 9.57 2.48 -9.69
C GLN A 155 9.68 2.19 -8.19
N PHE A 156 8.57 2.15 -7.47
CA PHE A 156 8.56 1.79 -6.05
C PHE A 156 9.02 0.36 -5.83
N ARG A 157 8.60 -0.59 -6.68
CA ARG A 157 9.10 -1.96 -6.64
C ARG A 157 10.61 -2.03 -6.88
N GLN A 158 11.12 -1.35 -7.91
CA GLN A 158 12.55 -1.33 -8.24
C GLN A 158 13.39 -0.73 -7.10
N ASN A 159 12.86 0.26 -6.39
CA ASN A 159 13.53 0.91 -5.25
C ASN A 159 13.16 0.28 -3.89
N HIS A 160 12.49 -0.88 -3.87
CA HIS A 160 12.07 -1.58 -2.64
C HIS A 160 11.26 -0.72 -1.66
N VAL A 161 10.48 0.22 -2.17
CA VAL A 161 9.57 1.06 -1.38
C VAL A 161 8.26 0.27 -1.18
N PRO A 162 7.83 -0.02 0.05
CA PRO A 162 6.57 -0.73 0.28
C PRO A 162 5.38 0.19 -0.04
N PHE A 163 4.37 -0.35 -0.73
CA PHE A 163 3.14 0.37 -1.05
C PHE A 163 1.92 -0.53 -1.17
N VAL A 164 0.74 0.08 -1.09
CA VAL A 164 -0.56 -0.53 -1.35
C VAL A 164 -1.29 0.28 -2.39
N VAL A 165 -1.89 -0.36 -3.39
CA VAL A 165 -2.75 0.31 -4.38
C VAL A 165 -4.21 0.16 -3.98
N VAL A 166 -4.96 1.27 -3.98
CA VAL A 166 -6.39 1.29 -3.66
C VAL A 166 -7.15 1.83 -4.85
N ASP A 167 -8.14 1.08 -5.33
CA ASP A 167 -8.99 1.47 -6.45
C ASP A 167 -10.37 0.80 -6.33
N SER A 168 -11.43 1.45 -6.85
CA SER A 168 -12.80 0.94 -6.78
C SER A 168 -13.15 -0.05 -7.90
N ARG A 169 -12.33 -0.16 -8.95
CA ARG A 169 -12.62 -0.99 -10.13
C ARG A 169 -12.71 -2.48 -9.80
N ASP A 170 -13.62 -3.17 -10.49
CA ASP A 170 -13.80 -4.61 -10.38
C ASP A 170 -12.61 -5.43 -10.88
N ASP A 171 -11.86 -4.89 -11.84
CA ASP A 171 -10.70 -5.52 -12.50
C ASP A 171 -9.37 -5.28 -11.77
N ILE A 172 -9.37 -4.64 -10.59
CA ILE A 172 -8.13 -4.31 -9.87
C ILE A 172 -7.26 -5.54 -9.55
N GLU A 173 -7.86 -6.72 -9.36
CA GLU A 173 -7.10 -7.95 -9.21
C GLU A 173 -6.32 -8.33 -10.48
N GLN A 174 -6.93 -8.17 -11.65
CA GLN A 174 -6.29 -8.48 -12.94
C GLN A 174 -5.15 -7.49 -13.20
N ILE A 175 -5.42 -6.20 -12.99
CA ILE A 175 -4.43 -5.12 -13.05
C ILE A 175 -3.26 -5.41 -12.09
N ALA A 176 -3.55 -5.83 -10.85
CA ALA A 176 -2.52 -6.15 -9.89
C ALA A 176 -1.61 -7.30 -10.35
N LYS A 177 -2.12 -8.27 -11.12
CA LYS A 177 -1.30 -9.33 -11.72
C LYS A 177 -0.46 -8.78 -12.88
N GLU A 178 -1.05 -8.00 -13.77
CA GLU A 178 -0.38 -7.40 -14.93
C GLU A 178 0.80 -6.50 -14.49
N TYR A 179 0.54 -5.56 -13.59
CA TYR A 179 1.54 -4.60 -13.11
C TYR A 179 2.34 -5.10 -11.90
N ASN A 180 2.08 -6.35 -11.46
CA ASN A 180 2.73 -7.02 -10.34
C ASN A 180 2.67 -6.21 -9.03
N TYR A 181 1.48 -5.72 -8.66
CA TYR A 181 1.27 -5.05 -7.38
C TYR A 181 1.36 -6.06 -6.24
N PRO A 182 2.28 -5.84 -5.26
CA PRO A 182 2.43 -6.77 -4.15
C PRO A 182 1.18 -6.77 -3.24
N TYR A 183 0.54 -5.62 -3.11
CA TYR A 183 -0.63 -5.40 -2.28
C TYR A 183 -1.62 -4.47 -2.98
N TYR A 184 -2.89 -4.85 -2.97
CA TYR A 184 -3.98 -4.04 -3.52
C TYR A 184 -5.25 -4.20 -2.68
N VAL A 185 -6.12 -3.20 -2.76
CA VAL A 185 -7.42 -3.17 -2.10
C VAL A 185 -8.46 -2.68 -3.11
N LYS A 186 -9.56 -3.43 -3.24
CA LYS A 186 -10.73 -3.01 -3.99
C LYS A 186 -11.67 -2.24 -3.05
N GLU A 187 -11.64 -0.92 -3.11
CA GLU A 187 -12.51 -0.06 -2.30
C GLU A 187 -12.52 1.36 -2.86
N GLU A 188 -13.56 2.13 -2.55
CA GLU A 188 -13.62 3.54 -2.91
C GLU A 188 -12.52 4.36 -2.22
N PRO A 189 -11.58 4.98 -2.97
CA PRO A 189 -10.37 5.60 -2.41
C PRO A 189 -10.56 6.60 -1.28
N TYR A 190 -11.63 7.40 -1.31
CA TYR A 190 -11.88 8.46 -0.32
C TYR A 190 -12.70 8.00 0.90
N LYS A 191 -13.15 6.73 0.95
CA LYS A 191 -13.91 6.21 2.11
C LYS A 191 -12.96 5.75 3.21
N GLU A 192 -13.40 5.90 4.46
CA GLU A 192 -12.64 5.44 5.64
C GLU A 192 -12.31 3.93 5.57
N ILE A 193 -13.21 3.11 5.03
CA ILE A 193 -12.98 1.66 4.83
C ILE A 193 -11.72 1.41 4.00
N ALA A 194 -11.44 2.23 2.99
CA ALA A 194 -10.23 2.12 2.19
C ALA A 194 -8.97 2.43 3.01
N PHE A 195 -9.04 3.42 3.90
CA PHE A 195 -7.94 3.78 4.79
C PHE A 195 -7.63 2.66 5.80
N LEU A 196 -8.67 2.03 6.35
CA LEU A 196 -8.54 0.90 7.26
C LEU A 196 -7.98 -0.35 6.55
N LYS A 197 -8.53 -0.70 5.37
CA LYS A 197 -8.06 -1.85 4.57
C LYS A 197 -6.63 -1.68 4.07
N SER A 198 -6.22 -0.45 3.71
CA SER A 198 -4.86 -0.14 3.24
C SER A 198 -3.84 0.11 4.37
N HIS A 199 -4.29 0.02 5.64
CA HIS A 199 -3.47 0.30 6.82
C HIS A 199 -2.82 1.70 6.75
N LEU A 200 -3.58 2.69 6.28
CA LEU A 200 -3.13 4.08 6.15
C LEU A 200 -2.64 4.63 7.50
N SER A 201 -3.20 4.15 8.61
CA SER A 201 -2.81 4.50 9.99
C SER A 201 -1.31 4.34 10.29
N SER A 202 -0.59 3.43 9.63
CA SER A 202 0.87 3.23 9.76
C SER A 202 1.67 3.70 8.53
N ALA A 203 1.01 4.27 7.54
CA ALA A 203 1.65 4.75 6.31
C ALA A 203 2.50 6.00 6.55
N LYS A 204 3.49 6.19 5.68
CA LYS A 204 4.32 7.40 5.59
C LYS A 204 3.57 8.50 4.82
N GLY A 205 2.78 8.15 3.83
CA GLY A 205 2.09 9.12 2.99
C GLY A 205 1.03 8.52 2.08
N ALA A 206 0.20 9.41 1.55
CA ALA A 206 -0.85 9.13 0.57
C ALA A 206 -0.46 9.77 -0.76
N ILE A 207 -0.63 9.05 -1.86
CA ILE A 207 -0.34 9.54 -3.21
C ILE A 207 -1.60 9.38 -4.05
N SER A 208 -2.04 10.46 -4.69
CA SER A 208 -3.18 10.47 -5.60
C SER A 208 -2.78 11.09 -6.92
N LEU A 209 -2.88 10.34 -8.00
CA LEU A 209 -2.58 10.86 -9.33
C LEU A 209 -3.82 10.84 -10.23
N SER A 210 -5.02 11.11 -9.70
CA SER A 210 -6.25 11.13 -10.51
C SER A 210 -6.25 12.28 -11.51
N LYS A 211 -6.73 12.02 -12.73
CA LYS A 211 -6.94 13.07 -13.75
C LYS A 211 -8.08 14.02 -13.35
N ASN A 212 -9.00 13.57 -12.49
CA ASN A 212 -10.10 14.38 -11.99
C ASN A 212 -9.68 15.11 -10.70
N ILE A 213 -9.70 16.44 -10.74
CA ILE A 213 -9.39 17.27 -9.57
C ILE A 213 -10.32 16.96 -8.38
N SER A 214 -11.58 16.62 -8.63
CA SER A 214 -12.57 16.36 -7.58
C SER A 214 -12.18 15.18 -6.71
N ASP A 215 -11.63 14.12 -7.32
CA ASP A 215 -11.13 12.94 -6.61
C ASP A 215 -9.96 13.34 -5.70
N ASN A 216 -9.01 14.11 -6.24
CA ASN A 216 -7.85 14.58 -5.49
C ASN A 216 -8.27 15.49 -4.32
N ILE A 217 -9.20 16.42 -4.52
CA ILE A 217 -9.74 17.28 -3.46
C ILE A 217 -10.38 16.43 -2.36
N THR A 218 -11.27 15.52 -2.74
CA THR A 218 -12.02 14.67 -1.81
C THR A 218 -11.08 13.79 -1.00
N LEU A 219 -10.09 13.19 -1.65
CA LEU A 219 -9.10 12.36 -0.98
C LEU A 219 -8.19 13.16 -0.06
N ILE A 220 -7.66 14.32 -0.48
CA ILE A 220 -6.84 15.19 0.38
C ILE A 220 -7.63 15.55 1.64
N ALA A 221 -8.88 16.01 1.49
CA ALA A 221 -9.73 16.36 2.61
C ALA A 221 -9.99 15.16 3.54
N SER A 222 -10.32 14.00 2.97
CA SER A 222 -10.61 12.78 3.73
C SER A 222 -9.37 12.26 4.48
N VAL A 223 -8.19 12.28 3.86
CA VAL A 223 -6.93 11.88 4.49
C VAL A 223 -6.55 12.86 5.61
N ARG A 224 -6.73 14.17 5.41
CA ARG A 224 -6.45 15.18 6.45
C ARG A 224 -7.44 15.09 7.62
N LEU A 225 -8.70 14.73 7.37
CA LEU A 225 -9.67 14.46 8.43
C LEU A 225 -9.26 13.22 9.23
N TYR A 226 -8.96 12.11 8.55
CA TYR A 226 -8.52 10.87 9.17
C TYR A 226 -7.21 11.02 9.97
N GLU A 227 -6.29 11.86 9.49
CA GLU A 227 -5.07 12.24 10.22
C GLU A 227 -5.37 12.90 11.57
N LYS A 228 -6.34 13.83 11.61
CA LYS A 228 -6.75 14.51 12.85
C LYS A 228 -7.41 13.53 13.82
N GLU A 229 -8.26 12.63 13.33
CA GLU A 229 -8.93 11.60 14.14
C GLU A 229 -7.93 10.64 14.78
N LEU A 230 -6.86 10.27 14.06
CA LEU A 230 -5.77 9.46 14.59
C LEU A 230 -4.88 10.19 15.59
N GLY A 231 -4.86 11.54 15.58
CA GLY A 231 -4.01 12.35 16.44
C GLY A 231 -2.52 12.10 16.22
N ARG A 232 -2.10 11.94 14.96
CA ARG A 232 -0.72 11.63 14.57
C ARG A 232 -0.05 12.78 13.81
N SER A 233 1.26 12.67 13.60
CA SER A 233 2.00 13.58 12.75
C SER A 233 1.50 13.52 11.29
N PRO A 234 1.58 14.65 10.55
CA PRO A 234 1.02 14.74 9.22
C PRO A 234 1.55 13.71 8.23
N TYR A 235 0.63 13.17 7.42
CA TYR A 235 1.01 12.36 6.27
C TYR A 235 1.66 13.23 5.21
N LEU A 236 2.63 12.66 4.47
CA LEU A 236 3.05 13.23 3.20
C LEU A 236 1.97 12.96 2.14
N ILE A 237 1.24 13.99 1.73
CA ILE A 237 0.22 13.91 0.68
C ILE A 237 0.79 14.47 -0.63
N ILE A 238 0.86 13.62 -1.64
CA ILE A 238 1.33 13.98 -2.98
C ILE A 238 0.15 13.86 -3.96
N SER A 239 -0.13 14.93 -4.71
CA SER A 239 -1.19 14.95 -5.72
C SER A 239 -0.65 15.34 -7.10
N ASN A 240 -1.35 14.97 -8.18
CA ASN A 240 -1.20 15.64 -9.48
C ASN A 240 -2.23 16.77 -9.65
N ALA A 241 -1.98 17.65 -10.62
CA ALA A 241 -2.87 18.70 -11.09
C ALA A 241 -2.77 18.80 -12.62
N GLU A 242 -3.90 19.01 -13.29
CA GLU A 242 -3.92 19.21 -14.76
C GLU A 242 -3.62 20.67 -15.13
N THR A 243 -3.95 21.63 -14.26
CA THR A 243 -3.64 23.05 -14.47
C THR A 243 -2.82 23.65 -13.34
N GLN A 244 -2.18 24.79 -13.62
CA GLN A 244 -1.44 25.55 -12.60
C GLN A 244 -2.37 26.12 -11.51
N ASN A 245 -3.62 26.44 -11.85
CA ASN A 245 -4.60 26.90 -10.88
C ASN A 245 -4.97 25.77 -9.91
N ASP A 246 -5.19 24.56 -10.43
CA ASP A 246 -5.50 23.39 -9.62
C ASP A 246 -4.34 23.03 -8.69
N LYS A 247 -3.09 23.20 -9.16
CA LYS A 247 -1.90 23.04 -8.33
C LYS A 247 -1.93 23.94 -7.10
N VAL A 248 -2.31 25.21 -7.28
CA VAL A 248 -2.42 26.18 -6.17
C VAL A 248 -3.57 25.79 -5.24
N ARG A 249 -4.72 25.40 -5.79
CA ARG A 249 -5.90 24.98 -5.00
C ARG A 249 -5.62 23.74 -4.15
N LEU A 250 -5.06 22.68 -4.74
CA LEU A 250 -4.73 21.43 -4.04
C LEU A 250 -3.69 21.63 -2.93
N LYS A 251 -2.71 22.52 -3.14
CA LYS A 251 -1.78 22.93 -2.07
C LYS A 251 -2.51 23.62 -0.92
N LYS A 252 -3.42 24.56 -1.21
CA LYS A 252 -4.21 25.27 -0.18
C LYS A 252 -5.12 24.32 0.62
N LEU A 253 -5.60 23.25 -0.01
CA LEU A 253 -6.40 22.21 0.63
C LEU A 253 -5.59 21.27 1.53
N GLY A 254 -4.27 21.38 1.49
CA GLY A 254 -3.37 20.65 2.38
C GLY A 254 -2.59 19.53 1.71
N ALA A 255 -2.48 19.45 0.38
CA ALA A 255 -1.45 18.59 -0.23
C ALA A 255 -0.05 19.19 -0.01
N ASP A 256 0.90 18.38 0.47
CA ASP A 256 2.28 18.82 0.73
C ASP A 256 3.04 19.07 -0.57
N LYS A 257 2.83 18.20 -1.55
CA LYS A 257 3.44 18.28 -2.88
C LYS A 257 2.36 18.10 -3.94
N VAL A 258 2.39 19.00 -4.92
CA VAL A 258 1.51 18.90 -6.09
C VAL A 258 2.34 19.02 -7.35
N VAL A 259 2.23 18.01 -8.21
CA VAL A 259 2.93 17.91 -9.48
C VAL A 259 1.95 18.28 -10.59
N ALA A 260 2.40 19.02 -11.61
CA ALA A 260 1.57 19.33 -12.78
C ALA A 260 2.18 18.67 -14.02
N PRO A 261 1.81 17.41 -14.35
CA PRO A 261 2.42 16.67 -15.44
C PRO A 261 2.38 17.40 -16.80
N PRO A 262 1.28 18.05 -17.22
CA PRO A 262 1.24 18.77 -18.50
C PRO A 262 2.31 19.88 -18.58
N SER A 263 2.51 20.63 -17.50
CA SER A 263 3.52 21.69 -17.44
C SER A 263 4.95 21.14 -17.45
N LEU A 264 5.20 20.01 -16.77
CA LEU A 264 6.49 19.33 -16.78
C LEU A 264 6.82 18.78 -18.17
N MET A 265 5.83 18.15 -18.82
CA MET A 265 5.98 17.61 -20.16
C MET A 265 6.25 18.72 -21.18
N ALA A 266 5.47 19.80 -21.14
CA ALA A 266 5.69 20.96 -22.03
C ALA A 266 7.10 21.53 -21.86
N LYS A 267 7.58 21.73 -20.62
CA LYS A 267 8.96 22.19 -20.37
C LYS A 267 10.01 21.23 -20.95
N ARG A 268 9.80 19.92 -20.81
CA ARG A 268 10.71 18.90 -21.32
C ARG A 268 10.74 18.92 -22.85
N VAL A 269 9.58 18.88 -23.50
CA VAL A 269 9.46 18.91 -24.96
C VAL A 269 9.98 20.22 -25.55
N SER A 270 9.68 21.37 -24.93
CA SER A 270 10.23 22.65 -25.36
C SER A 270 11.76 22.68 -25.23
N ALA A 271 12.34 22.13 -24.16
CA ALA A 271 13.79 22.05 -24.03
C ALA A 271 14.42 21.19 -25.14
N MET A 272 13.82 20.04 -25.46
CA MET A 272 14.27 19.14 -26.53
C MET A 272 14.11 19.79 -27.92
N ALA A 273 13.01 20.50 -28.16
CA ALA A 273 12.77 21.16 -29.46
C ALA A 273 13.67 22.39 -29.68
N ILE A 274 13.91 23.20 -28.63
CA ILE A 274 14.74 24.41 -28.73
C ILE A 274 16.23 24.04 -28.76
N ARG A 275 16.62 22.97 -28.05
CA ARG A 275 18.00 22.51 -27.96
C ARG A 275 18.08 20.97 -28.03
N PRO A 276 17.90 20.36 -29.22
CA PRO A 276 17.93 18.91 -29.39
C PRO A 276 19.24 18.29 -28.90
N ASP A 277 20.37 18.98 -29.13
CA ASP A 277 21.70 18.54 -28.72
C ASP A 277 21.90 18.52 -27.19
N MET A 278 21.00 19.14 -26.42
CA MET A 278 21.04 19.14 -24.95
C MET A 278 20.29 17.97 -24.32
N GLU A 279 19.51 17.20 -25.08
CA GLU A 279 18.73 16.07 -24.56
C GLU A 279 19.62 14.98 -23.97
N ASN A 280 20.66 14.59 -24.71
CA ASN A 280 21.63 13.58 -24.27
C ASN A 280 22.45 14.03 -23.05
N VAL A 281 22.84 15.31 -23.01
CA VAL A 281 23.61 15.87 -21.89
C VAL A 281 22.75 15.90 -20.62
N LEU A 282 21.48 16.29 -20.70
CA LEU A 282 20.62 16.33 -19.53
C LEU A 282 20.25 14.93 -19.01
N GLU A 283 20.01 13.95 -19.88
CA GLU A 283 19.75 12.57 -19.46
C GLU A 283 20.98 11.86 -18.88
N GLU A 284 22.13 12.06 -19.51
CA GLU A 284 23.38 11.39 -19.11
C GLU A 284 23.99 11.99 -17.84
N PHE A 285 23.69 13.26 -17.50
CA PHE A 285 24.27 13.93 -16.33
C PHE A 285 23.29 14.23 -15.17
N LEU A 286 21.97 14.29 -15.36
CA LEU A 286 21.03 14.62 -14.27
C LEU A 286 20.20 13.45 -13.71
N TYR A 287 20.02 12.36 -14.47
CA TYR A 287 18.99 11.35 -14.13
C TYR A 287 19.51 9.94 -13.83
N LYS A 288 20.79 9.62 -14.11
CA LYS A 288 21.39 8.35 -13.66
C LYS A 288 21.88 8.49 -12.20
N LYS A 289 21.69 7.45 -11.40
CA LYS A 289 22.23 7.38 -10.02
C LYS A 289 23.77 7.27 -9.98
N ASP A 290 24.37 6.84 -11.07
CA ASP A 290 25.82 6.66 -11.26
C ASP A 290 26.31 7.55 -12.40
N THR A 291 26.08 8.86 -12.31
CA THR A 291 26.65 9.79 -13.30
C THR A 291 28.15 9.97 -13.07
N PRO A 292 28.97 10.01 -14.14
CA PRO A 292 30.40 10.29 -14.01
C PRO A 292 30.68 11.70 -13.46
N ILE A 293 29.69 12.60 -13.58
CA ILE A 293 29.77 14.03 -13.28
C ILE A 293 28.51 14.43 -12.50
N ASP A 294 28.72 15.11 -11.38
CA ASP A 294 27.72 15.70 -10.49
C ASP A 294 27.95 17.23 -10.40
N MET A 295 26.97 17.95 -9.85
CA MET A 295 26.98 19.41 -9.67
C MET A 295 26.49 19.79 -8.27
N GLU A 296 27.36 20.44 -7.49
CA GLU A 296 27.00 20.95 -6.16
C GLU A 296 27.53 22.36 -5.91
N GLU A 297 26.82 23.10 -5.07
CA GLU A 297 27.31 24.35 -4.49
C GLU A 297 28.21 24.07 -3.27
N ALA A 298 29.38 24.72 -3.25
CA ALA A 298 30.29 24.77 -2.11
C ALA A 298 30.29 26.19 -1.53
N PHE A 299 29.92 26.34 -0.27
CA PHE A 299 30.00 27.61 0.42
C PHE A 299 31.43 27.86 0.94
N VAL A 300 31.96 29.06 0.70
CA VAL A 300 33.27 29.51 1.19
C VAL A 300 33.01 30.56 2.27
N GLY A 301 33.16 30.14 3.53
CA GLY A 301 33.02 31.04 4.68
C GLY A 301 34.24 31.95 4.86
N GLU A 302 34.12 32.96 5.73
CA GLU A 302 35.19 33.93 6.02
C GLU A 302 36.48 33.29 6.53
N GLU A 303 36.37 32.20 7.28
CA GLU A 303 37.54 31.51 7.83
C GLU A 303 38.25 30.61 6.81
N SER A 304 37.71 30.43 5.60
CA SER A 304 38.30 29.51 4.62
C SER A 304 39.68 29.97 4.15
N TRP A 305 40.64 29.05 4.08
CA TRP A 305 41.97 29.33 3.52
C TRP A 305 41.94 29.76 2.04
N ALA A 306 40.82 29.49 1.35
CA ALA A 306 40.62 29.82 -0.05
C ALA A 306 40.23 31.30 -0.27
N VAL A 307 39.91 32.04 0.80
CA VAL A 307 39.62 33.48 0.71
C VAL A 307 40.87 34.23 0.23
N ASP A 308 40.65 35.20 -0.66
CA ASP A 308 41.68 36.02 -1.31
C ASP A 308 42.70 35.23 -2.15
N LYS A 309 42.41 33.95 -2.45
CA LYS A 309 43.18 33.14 -3.41
C LYS A 309 42.56 33.20 -4.80
N GLN A 310 43.38 33.03 -5.82
CA GLN A 310 42.89 32.85 -7.18
C GLN A 310 42.42 31.41 -7.34
N ILE A 311 41.39 31.19 -8.18
CA ILE A 311 40.85 29.85 -8.46
C ILE A 311 41.95 28.84 -8.86
N GLN A 312 42.93 29.28 -9.64
CA GLN A 312 44.04 28.44 -10.08
C GLN A 312 44.91 27.94 -8.90
N ASP A 313 45.02 28.71 -7.83
CA ASP A 313 45.85 28.38 -6.66
C ASP A 313 45.26 27.22 -5.84
N LEU A 314 43.99 26.90 -6.06
CA LEU A 314 43.31 25.80 -5.38
C LEU A 314 43.61 24.44 -6.02
N HIS A 315 44.13 24.42 -7.26
CA HIS A 315 44.44 23.21 -8.02
C HIS A 315 43.31 22.14 -8.05
N LEU A 316 42.04 22.56 -7.93
CA LEU A 316 40.90 21.64 -7.88
C LEU A 316 40.77 20.81 -9.17
N ARG A 317 41.09 21.43 -10.31
CA ARG A 317 41.03 20.77 -11.62
C ARG A 317 42.10 19.69 -11.75
N ASP A 318 43.34 20.02 -11.39
CA ASP A 318 44.49 19.13 -11.59
C ASP A 318 44.52 17.99 -10.58
N ARG A 319 44.20 18.28 -9.30
CA ARG A 319 44.30 17.31 -8.20
C ARG A 319 43.03 16.50 -7.98
N MET A 320 41.86 17.11 -8.19
CA MET A 320 40.57 16.53 -7.82
C MET A 320 39.64 16.30 -9.02
N LYS A 321 40.07 16.68 -10.24
CA LYS A 321 39.24 16.63 -11.46
C LYS A 321 37.91 17.37 -11.27
N VAL A 322 37.92 18.47 -10.52
CA VAL A 322 36.75 19.33 -10.26
C VAL A 322 36.97 20.70 -10.89
N SER A 323 35.99 21.19 -11.65
CA SER A 323 36.00 22.53 -12.22
C SER A 323 35.01 23.44 -11.49
N ILE A 324 35.40 24.69 -11.27
CA ILE A 324 34.49 25.76 -10.83
C ILE A 324 33.89 26.38 -12.10
N ILE A 325 32.57 26.29 -12.26
CA ILE A 325 31.86 26.82 -13.42
C ILE A 325 31.11 28.12 -13.13
N GLY A 326 31.00 28.49 -11.85
CA GLY A 326 30.38 29.75 -11.45
C GLY A 326 30.71 30.15 -10.02
N ILE A 327 30.64 31.45 -9.74
CA ILE A 327 30.76 32.03 -8.39
C ILE A 327 29.54 32.90 -8.14
N THR A 328 28.81 32.62 -7.07
CA THR A 328 27.82 33.55 -6.54
C THR A 328 28.47 34.34 -5.41
N GLU A 329 28.73 35.63 -5.64
CA GLU A 329 29.27 36.54 -4.63
C GLU A 329 28.25 36.80 -3.50
N SER A 330 28.71 37.35 -2.37
CA SER A 330 27.87 37.67 -1.20
C SER A 330 26.75 38.68 -1.50
N ASN A 331 26.96 39.54 -2.49
CA ASN A 331 25.96 40.49 -3.00
C ASN A 331 24.91 39.83 -3.93
N GLY A 332 25.00 38.51 -4.16
CA GLY A 332 24.11 37.75 -5.05
C GLY A 332 24.49 37.80 -6.53
N LYS A 333 25.57 38.49 -6.92
CA LYS A 333 26.06 38.54 -8.31
C LYS A 333 26.64 37.19 -8.71
N PHE A 334 26.10 36.63 -9.80
CA PHE A 334 26.60 35.39 -10.38
C PHE A 334 27.64 35.69 -11.47
N ILE A 335 28.85 35.16 -11.28
CA ILE A 335 29.94 35.20 -12.25
C ILE A 335 29.98 33.84 -12.96
N GLN A 336 29.61 33.84 -14.23
CA GLN A 336 29.66 32.64 -15.08
C GLN A 336 31.09 32.39 -15.57
N MET A 337 31.52 31.12 -15.58
CA MET A 337 32.82 30.68 -16.10
C MET A 337 34.00 31.57 -15.66
N PRO A 338 34.25 31.70 -14.35
CA PRO A 338 35.31 32.55 -13.84
C PRO A 338 36.68 32.10 -14.39
N LYS A 339 37.55 33.05 -14.71
CA LYS A 339 38.93 32.76 -15.13
C LYS A 339 39.73 32.23 -13.93
N GLY A 340 40.80 31.47 -14.19
CA GLY A 340 41.71 30.97 -13.15
C GLY A 340 42.27 32.07 -12.25
N THR A 341 42.39 33.30 -12.77
CA THR A 341 42.87 34.50 -12.06
C THR A 341 41.80 35.19 -11.20
N THR A 342 40.55 34.70 -11.22
CA THR A 342 39.46 35.29 -10.42
C THR A 342 39.72 35.01 -8.95
N VAL A 343 39.65 36.07 -8.12
CA VAL A 343 39.87 35.99 -6.68
C VAL A 343 38.59 35.54 -5.98
N ILE A 344 38.71 34.56 -5.09
CA ILE A 344 37.60 34.05 -4.29
C ILE A 344 37.39 34.98 -3.09
N ARG A 345 36.20 35.56 -2.98
CA ARG A 345 35.83 36.41 -1.85
C ARG A 345 35.13 35.61 -0.76
N ALA A 346 35.20 36.09 0.48
CA ALA A 346 34.48 35.51 1.59
C ALA A 346 32.95 35.52 1.37
N ASN A 347 32.27 34.55 2.00
CA ASN A 347 30.81 34.35 1.93
C ASN A 347 30.26 34.19 0.51
N CYS A 348 31.05 33.59 -0.39
CA CYS A 348 30.61 33.24 -1.74
C CYS A 348 30.21 31.77 -1.85
N LYS A 349 29.53 31.42 -2.95
CA LYS A 349 29.25 30.04 -3.32
C LYS A 349 29.92 29.70 -4.63
N LEU A 350 30.71 28.63 -4.63
CA LEU A 350 31.35 28.08 -5.82
C LEU A 350 30.46 26.97 -6.37
N LEU A 351 30.09 27.07 -7.65
CA LEU A 351 29.39 26.00 -8.36
C LEU A 351 30.41 25.03 -8.93
N LEU A 352 30.48 23.83 -8.36
CA LEU A 352 31.46 22.79 -8.68
C LEU A 352 30.86 21.75 -9.62
N VAL A 353 31.66 21.30 -10.59
CA VAL A 353 31.33 20.20 -11.51
C VAL A 353 32.46 19.17 -11.48
N GLY A 354 32.13 17.90 -11.31
CA GLY A 354 33.09 16.80 -11.32
C GLY A 354 32.51 15.53 -10.71
N SER A 355 33.34 14.51 -10.46
CA SER A 355 32.86 13.29 -9.79
C SER A 355 32.40 13.57 -8.35
N GLN A 356 31.40 12.82 -7.85
CA GLN A 356 30.91 12.96 -6.46
C GLN A 356 32.02 12.94 -5.41
N LYS A 357 33.00 12.02 -5.58
CA LYS A 357 34.16 11.90 -4.69
C LYS A 357 35.04 13.15 -4.75
N GLY A 358 35.26 13.69 -5.94
CA GLY A 358 36.02 14.92 -6.16
C GLY A 358 35.32 16.12 -5.52
N ILE A 359 34.03 16.30 -5.77
CA ILE A 359 33.23 17.41 -5.20
C ILE A 359 33.22 17.35 -3.68
N SER A 360 32.97 16.19 -3.10
CA SER A 360 32.96 16.00 -1.64
C SER A 360 34.32 16.37 -1.02
N LYS A 361 35.43 15.98 -1.68
CA LYS A 361 36.79 16.32 -1.22
C LYS A 361 37.06 17.82 -1.36
N SER A 362 36.67 18.44 -2.47
CA SER A 362 36.79 19.89 -2.69
C SER A 362 36.01 20.69 -1.66
N LYS A 363 34.75 20.33 -1.38
CA LYS A 363 33.93 21.00 -0.35
C LYS A 363 34.58 20.94 1.03
N ARG A 364 35.13 19.77 1.39
CA ARG A 364 35.82 19.58 2.67
C ARG A 364 37.08 20.44 2.76
N ILE A 365 37.88 20.49 1.69
CA ILE A 365 39.06 21.36 1.62
C ILE A 365 38.69 22.84 1.73
N LEU A 366 37.65 23.27 1.02
CA LEU A 366 37.16 24.65 1.05
C LEU A 366 36.60 25.06 2.42
N SER A 367 36.24 24.10 3.28
CA SER A 367 35.77 24.37 4.64
C SER A 367 36.87 24.54 5.70
N TYR A 368 38.14 24.25 5.36
CA TYR A 368 39.25 24.37 6.32
C TYR A 368 39.76 25.80 6.46
N SER A 369 40.26 26.14 7.65
CA SER A 369 40.84 27.46 7.91
C SER A 369 42.32 27.58 7.55
N GLN A 370 43.01 26.45 7.42
CA GLN A 370 44.42 26.40 7.00
C GLN A 370 44.55 25.64 5.68
N LYS A 371 45.48 26.08 4.83
CA LYS A 371 45.78 25.40 3.56
C LYS A 371 46.24 23.96 3.86
N PRO A 372 45.51 22.92 3.39
CA PRO A 372 45.91 21.55 3.62
C PRO A 372 47.21 21.23 2.87
N LYS A 373 48.09 20.43 3.50
CA LYS A 373 49.42 20.06 2.97
C LYS A 373 49.37 19.24 1.67
N ASP A 374 48.23 18.62 1.40
CA ASP A 374 48.01 17.72 0.25
C ASP A 374 47.51 18.41 -1.03
N ILE A 375 47.58 19.75 -1.10
CA ILE A 375 47.21 20.55 -2.28
C ILE A 375 48.44 21.07 -2.99
#